data_AF-A0A1M6UEW3-F1
#
_entry.id   AF-A0A1M6UEW3-F1
#
_cell.length_a   1.000
_cell.length_b   1.000
_cell.length_c   1.000
_cell.angle_alpha   90.00
_cell.angle_beta   90.00
_cell.angle_gamma   90.00
#
_symmetry.space_group_name_H-M   'P 1'
#
loop_
_entity.id
_entity.type
_entity.pdbx_description
1 polymer ?
#
loop_
_entity_poly.entity_id
_entity_poly.type
_entity_poly.pdbx_seq_one_letter_code
_entity_poly.pdbx_strand_id
1 'polypeptide(L)'
;MAELFRTRLRRLTPIATAVAALSQEEKEAYEKAMDEVEEKLQELELKKKEVDAMQSTLAEKGAELAKKTCEMQTKEKEFEIRYAELEKEKKDLADRLEDIDKKNASTCYTTDDISSFLNKTINDFNANTDSDSDVAKYVINSMDVDLKVRVLEDCDGDGKTTFKFLAPRISETSEESLSSIKISIQAVPK
;
A
#
# COMPACT_ATOMS: atom_id res chain seq x y z
N MET A 1 -63.08 7.59 -102.52
CA MET A 1 -62.23 6.63 -101.77
C MET A 1 -60.83 7.19 -101.49
N ALA A 2 -60.06 7.68 -102.48
CA ALA A 2 -58.69 8.17 -102.27
C ALA A 2 -58.59 9.43 -101.38
N GLU A 3 -59.51 10.39 -101.51
CA GLU A 3 -59.57 11.61 -100.67
C GLU A 3 -59.78 11.28 -99.18
N LEU A 4 -60.78 10.45 -98.86
CA LEU A 4 -61.05 9.95 -97.51
C LEU A 4 -59.82 9.26 -96.88
N PHE A 5 -59.08 8.50 -97.67
CA PHE A 5 -57.85 7.85 -97.23
C PHE A 5 -56.75 8.87 -96.92
N ARG A 6 -56.55 9.89 -97.77
CA ARG A 6 -55.59 10.98 -97.54
C ARG A 6 -55.93 11.81 -96.31
N THR A 7 -57.21 12.16 -96.11
CA THR A 7 -57.65 12.90 -94.92
C THR A 7 -57.45 12.08 -93.65
N ARG A 8 -57.72 10.77 -93.69
CA ARG A 8 -57.50 9.86 -92.56
C ARG A 8 -56.01 9.67 -92.25
N LEU A 9 -55.16 9.51 -93.28
CA LEU A 9 -53.72 9.44 -93.12
C LEU A 9 -53.14 10.71 -92.49
N ARG A 10 -53.61 11.88 -92.94
CA ARG A 10 -53.18 13.20 -92.43
C ARG A 10 -53.59 13.42 -90.96
N ARG A 11 -54.65 12.74 -90.48
CA ARG A 11 -55.06 12.77 -89.07
C ARG A 11 -54.36 11.73 -88.20
N LEU A 12 -53.89 10.63 -88.77
CA LEU A 12 -53.21 9.55 -88.03
C LEU A 12 -51.73 9.83 -87.78
N THR A 13 -51.04 10.52 -88.69
CA THR A 13 -49.62 10.89 -88.52
C THR A 13 -49.32 11.69 -87.24
N PRO A 14 -50.06 12.77 -86.89
CA PRO A 14 -49.80 13.51 -85.65
C PRO A 14 -50.08 12.69 -84.38
N ILE A 15 -51.04 11.77 -84.43
CA ILE A 15 -51.36 10.88 -83.31
C ILE A 15 -50.21 9.89 -83.09
N ALA A 16 -49.69 9.28 -84.15
CA ALA A 16 -48.55 8.36 -84.06
C ALA A 16 -47.29 9.05 -83.52
N THR A 17 -47.03 10.30 -83.94
CA THR A 17 -45.91 11.08 -83.40
C THR A 17 -46.10 11.46 -81.93
N ALA A 18 -47.32 11.80 -81.50
CA ALA A 18 -47.61 12.11 -80.10
C ALA A 18 -47.44 10.88 -79.20
N VAL A 19 -47.88 9.70 -79.66
CA VAL A 19 -47.67 8.43 -78.94
C VAL A 19 -46.19 8.08 -78.84
N ALA A 20 -45.41 8.29 -79.91
CA ALA A 20 -43.96 8.06 -79.88
C ALA A 20 -43.25 9.03 -78.92
N ALA A 21 -43.66 10.30 -78.89
CA ALA A 21 -43.12 11.30 -77.97
C ALA A 21 -43.43 10.96 -76.50
N LEU A 22 -44.67 10.59 -76.19
CA LEU A 22 -45.05 10.15 -74.84
C LEU A 22 -44.28 8.89 -74.41
N SER A 23 -44.12 7.91 -75.31
CA SER A 23 -43.32 6.71 -75.02
C SER A 23 -41.84 7.02 -74.78
N GLN A 24 -41.29 8.06 -75.40
CA GLN A 24 -39.93 8.50 -75.18
C GLN A 24 -39.78 9.24 -73.85
N GLU A 25 -40.72 10.13 -73.53
CA GLU A 25 -40.75 10.87 -72.26
C GLU A 25 -40.88 9.92 -71.06
N GLU A 26 -41.71 8.88 -71.16
CA GLU A 26 -41.81 7.83 -70.14
C GLU A 26 -40.46 7.11 -69.93
N LYS A 27 -39.75 6.74 -71.01
CA LYS A 27 -38.44 6.08 -70.91
C LYS A 27 -37.40 6.96 -70.24
N GLU A 28 -37.33 8.23 -70.62
CA GLU A 28 -36.40 9.19 -70.03
C GLU A 28 -36.69 9.42 -68.54
N ALA A 29 -37.97 9.45 -68.16
CA ALA A 29 -38.37 9.53 -66.75
C ALA A 29 -37.98 8.27 -65.97
N TYR A 30 -38.12 7.07 -66.56
CA TYR A 30 -37.68 5.82 -65.95
C TYR A 30 -36.16 5.77 -65.78
N GLU A 31 -35.40 6.14 -66.82
CA GLU A 31 -33.94 6.15 -66.78
C GLU A 31 -33.43 7.09 -65.69
N LYS A 32 -33.97 8.31 -65.63
CA LYS A 32 -33.64 9.26 -64.56
C LYS A 32 -33.99 8.73 -63.17
N ALA A 33 -35.14 8.07 -63.02
CA ALA A 33 -35.52 7.49 -61.73
C ALA A 33 -34.60 6.33 -61.32
N MET A 34 -34.10 5.55 -62.29
CA MET A 34 -33.13 4.48 -62.04
C MET A 34 -31.78 5.05 -61.60
N ASP A 35 -31.29 6.10 -62.27
CA ASP A 35 -30.04 6.78 -61.89
C ASP A 35 -30.13 7.34 -60.45
N GLU A 36 -31.24 8.01 -60.10
CA GLU A 36 -31.46 8.52 -58.74
C GLU A 36 -31.50 7.41 -57.67
N VAL A 37 -32.04 6.23 -58.02
CA VAL A 37 -32.05 5.07 -57.13
C VAL A 37 -30.65 4.49 -56.99
N GLU A 38 -29.88 4.40 -58.07
CA GLU A 38 -28.51 3.90 -58.05
C GLU A 38 -27.59 4.79 -57.23
N GLU A 39 -27.70 6.12 -57.37
CA GLU A 39 -26.98 7.09 -56.55
C GLU A 39 -27.29 6.92 -55.06
N LYS A 40 -28.57 6.78 -54.69
CA LYS A 40 -28.98 6.55 -53.29
C LYS A 40 -28.46 5.22 -52.76
N LEU A 41 -28.42 4.19 -53.60
CA LEU A 41 -27.92 2.87 -53.21
C LEU A 41 -26.41 2.94 -52.91
N GLN A 42 -25.65 3.63 -53.77
CA GLN A 42 -24.23 3.88 -53.54
C GLN A 42 -23.98 4.70 -52.25
N GLU A 43 -24.78 5.74 -51.99
CA GLU A 43 -24.68 6.53 -50.76
C GLU A 43 -24.96 5.67 -49.51
N LEU A 44 -25.99 4.82 -49.56
CA LEU A 44 -26.32 3.91 -48.45
C LEU A 44 -25.24 2.85 -48.24
N GLU A 45 -24.63 2.32 -49.29
CA GLU A 45 -23.51 1.39 -49.16
C GLU A 45 -22.28 2.04 -48.52
N LEU A 46 -21.99 3.30 -48.84
CA LEU A 46 -20.91 4.06 -48.21
C LEU A 46 -21.19 4.27 -46.72
N LYS A 47 -22.40 4.72 -46.36
CA LYS A 47 -22.81 4.89 -44.96
C LYS A 47 -22.75 3.57 -44.19
N LYS A 48 -23.16 2.46 -44.81
CA LYS A 48 -23.07 1.13 -44.21
C LYS A 48 -21.62 0.76 -43.89
N LYS A 49 -20.70 0.94 -44.85
CA LYS A 49 -19.27 0.68 -44.63
C LYS A 49 -18.68 1.54 -43.51
N GLU A 50 -19.10 2.80 -43.41
CA GLU A 50 -18.68 3.70 -42.34
C GLU A 50 -19.18 3.20 -40.96
N VAL A 51 -20.45 2.82 -40.87
CA VAL A 51 -21.02 2.25 -39.64
C VAL A 51 -20.32 0.95 -39.24
N ASP A 52 -20.07 0.04 -40.18
CA ASP A 52 -19.37 -1.21 -39.94
C ASP A 52 -17.94 -0.95 -39.42
N ALA A 53 -17.24 0.04 -39.98
CA ALA A 53 -15.91 0.45 -39.51
C ALA A 53 -15.97 1.01 -38.07
N MET A 54 -16.94 1.87 -37.78
CA MET A 54 -17.13 2.41 -36.42
C MET A 54 -17.43 1.30 -35.40
N GLN A 55 -18.25 0.31 -35.78
CA GLN A 55 -18.55 -0.84 -34.94
C GLN A 55 -17.30 -1.66 -34.63
N SER A 56 -16.45 -1.90 -35.63
CA SER A 56 -15.17 -2.60 -35.44
C SER A 56 -14.27 -1.85 -34.46
N THR A 57 -14.09 -0.53 -34.65
CA THR A 57 -13.27 0.28 -33.74
C THR A 57 -13.84 0.30 -32.32
N LEU A 58 -15.16 0.35 -32.16
CA LEU A 58 -15.80 0.31 -30.84
C LEU A 58 -15.59 -1.04 -30.16
N ALA A 59 -15.69 -2.14 -30.90
CA ALA A 59 -15.44 -3.49 -30.38
C ALA A 59 -13.97 -3.64 -29.91
N GLU A 60 -13.01 -3.14 -30.68
CA GLU A 60 -11.59 -3.13 -30.31
C GLU A 60 -11.34 -2.35 -29.01
N LYS A 61 -11.90 -1.13 -28.91
CA LYS A 61 -11.81 -0.32 -27.69
C LYS A 61 -12.47 -1.01 -26.49
N GLY A 62 -13.60 -1.68 -26.71
CA GLY A 62 -14.28 -2.47 -25.68
C GLY A 62 -13.41 -3.61 -25.16
N ALA A 63 -12.74 -4.34 -26.06
CA ALA A 63 -11.81 -5.41 -25.69
C ALA A 63 -10.59 -4.88 -24.92
N GLU A 64 -10.03 -3.73 -25.34
CA GLU A 64 -8.90 -3.10 -24.63
C GLU A 64 -9.30 -2.65 -23.22
N LEU A 65 -10.49 -2.05 -23.07
CA LEU A 65 -11.03 -1.66 -21.77
C LEU A 65 -11.24 -2.87 -20.86
N ALA A 66 -11.84 -3.94 -21.37
CA ALA A 66 -12.03 -5.18 -20.61
C ALA A 66 -10.70 -5.76 -20.11
N LYS A 67 -9.66 -5.73 -20.95
CA LYS A 67 -8.30 -6.15 -20.57
C LYS A 67 -7.75 -5.28 -19.44
N LYS A 68 -7.82 -3.95 -19.57
CA LYS A 68 -7.37 -3.01 -18.52
C LYS A 68 -8.12 -3.21 -17.20
N THR A 69 -9.42 -3.48 -17.24
CA THR A 69 -10.22 -3.79 -16.05
C THR A 69 -9.72 -5.06 -15.37
N CYS A 70 -9.44 -6.13 -16.12
CA CYS A 70 -8.90 -7.37 -15.57
C CYS A 70 -7.51 -7.16 -14.93
N GLU A 71 -6.65 -6.38 -15.56
CA GLU A 71 -5.33 -6.02 -15.02
C GLU A 71 -5.45 -5.22 -13.71
N MET A 72 -6.37 -4.26 -13.64
CA MET A 72 -6.63 -3.48 -12.41
C MET A 72 -7.15 -4.37 -11.27
N GLN A 73 -8.10 -5.25 -11.54
CA GLN A 73 -8.61 -6.20 -10.53
C GLN A 73 -7.51 -7.14 -10.01
N THR A 74 -6.55 -7.50 -10.85
CA THR A 74 -5.41 -8.32 -10.43
C THR A 74 -4.51 -7.53 -9.47
N LYS A 75 -4.17 -6.29 -9.83
CA LYS A 75 -3.37 -5.39 -8.97
C LYS A 75 -4.05 -5.08 -7.63
N GLU A 76 -5.37 -4.92 -7.64
CA GLU A 76 -6.15 -4.70 -6.41
C GLU A 76 -5.97 -5.87 -5.44
N LYS A 77 -6.10 -7.12 -5.92
CA LYS A 77 -5.85 -8.32 -5.10
C LYS A 77 -4.41 -8.41 -4.61
N GLU A 78 -3.43 -8.06 -5.44
CA GLU A 78 -2.02 -8.01 -5.02
C GLU A 78 -1.81 -6.98 -3.90
N PHE A 79 -2.46 -5.82 -3.97
CA PHE A 79 -2.41 -4.82 -2.91
C PHE A 79 -3.09 -5.29 -1.63
N GLU A 80 -4.25 -5.95 -1.72
CA GLU A 80 -4.94 -6.52 -0.55
C GLU A 80 -4.06 -7.55 0.18
N ILE A 81 -3.41 -8.44 -0.56
CA ILE A 81 -2.48 -9.43 0.01
C ILE A 81 -1.32 -8.72 0.72
N ARG A 82 -0.67 -7.77 0.04
CA ARG A 82 0.47 -7.04 0.61
C ARG A 82 0.08 -6.23 1.84
N TYR A 83 -1.12 -5.66 1.85
CA TYR A 83 -1.64 -4.94 3.00
C TYR A 83 -1.85 -5.87 4.20
N ALA A 84 -2.43 -7.06 3.98
CA ALA A 84 -2.60 -8.06 5.03
C ALA A 84 -1.26 -8.57 5.60
N GLU A 85 -0.25 -8.74 4.75
CA GLU A 85 1.11 -9.10 5.17
C GLU A 85 1.74 -8.01 6.06
N LEU A 86 1.63 -6.74 5.66
CA LEU A 86 2.14 -5.61 6.45
C LEU A 86 1.42 -5.47 7.79
N GLU A 87 0.11 -5.66 7.84
CA GLU A 87 -0.64 -5.59 9.11
C GLU A 87 -0.23 -6.74 10.05
N LYS A 88 0.07 -7.92 9.49
CA LYS A 88 0.62 -9.04 10.27
C LYS A 88 2.02 -8.73 10.80
N GLU A 89 2.90 -8.18 9.98
CA GLU A 89 4.26 -7.78 10.39
C GLU A 89 4.22 -6.70 11.48
N LYS A 90 3.36 -5.70 11.33
CA LYS A 90 3.11 -4.67 12.35
C LYS A 90 2.68 -5.27 13.68
N LYS A 91 1.79 -6.26 13.66
CA LYS A 91 1.36 -6.97 14.87
C LYS A 91 2.52 -7.75 15.51
N ASP A 92 3.29 -8.51 14.72
CA ASP A 92 4.47 -9.23 15.22
C ASP A 92 5.49 -8.30 15.88
N LEU A 93 5.75 -7.15 15.26
CA LEU A 93 6.64 -6.14 15.82
C LEU A 93 6.10 -5.54 17.13
N ALA A 94 4.80 -5.30 17.23
CA ALA A 94 4.17 -4.82 18.45
C ALA A 94 4.29 -5.86 19.58
N ASP A 95 4.02 -7.13 19.29
CA ASP A 95 4.14 -8.23 20.26
C ASP A 95 5.61 -8.36 20.74
N ARG A 96 6.58 -8.25 19.81
CA ARG A 96 8.01 -8.26 20.14
C ARG A 96 8.45 -7.07 21.00
N LEU A 97 7.86 -5.90 20.77
CA LEU A 97 8.14 -4.72 21.58
C LEU A 97 7.63 -4.92 23.00
N GLU A 98 6.41 -5.44 23.17
CA GLU A 98 5.85 -5.76 24.49
C GLU A 98 6.70 -6.80 25.24
N ASP A 99 7.20 -7.82 24.54
CA ASP A 99 8.10 -8.82 25.12
C ASP A 99 9.43 -8.21 25.57
N ILE A 100 9.99 -7.27 24.81
CA ILE A 100 11.20 -6.55 25.19
C ILE A 100 10.93 -5.67 26.42
N ASP A 101 9.81 -4.96 26.45
CA ASP A 101 9.45 -4.12 27.59
C ASP A 101 9.25 -4.93 28.87
N LYS A 102 8.60 -6.10 28.78
CA LYS A 102 8.49 -7.04 29.91
C LYS A 102 9.84 -7.54 30.39
N LYS A 103 10.74 -7.92 29.47
CA LYS A 103 12.10 -8.34 29.83
C LYS A 103 12.88 -7.21 30.48
N ASN A 104 12.82 -6.01 29.93
CA ASN A 104 13.45 -4.83 30.49
C ASN A 104 12.96 -4.57 31.92
N ALA A 105 11.64 -4.59 32.14
CA ALA A 105 11.03 -4.44 33.47
C ALA A 105 11.47 -5.53 34.46
N SER A 106 11.70 -6.76 34.00
CA SER A 106 12.19 -7.86 34.86
C SER A 106 13.68 -7.79 35.18
N THR A 107 14.46 -7.05 34.39
CA THR A 107 15.92 -6.93 34.54
C THR A 107 16.36 -5.60 35.14
N CYS A 108 15.44 -4.64 35.30
CA CYS A 108 15.73 -3.39 35.99
C CYS A 108 15.57 -3.59 37.50
N TYR A 109 16.62 -3.22 38.24
CA TYR A 109 16.56 -3.11 39.69
C TYR A 109 16.29 -1.65 40.05
N THR A 110 15.37 -1.42 40.98
CA THR A 110 15.14 -0.07 41.50
C THR A 110 16.25 0.30 42.48
N THR A 111 16.39 1.61 42.75
CA THR A 111 17.29 2.10 43.81
C THR A 111 16.98 1.46 45.16
N ASP A 112 15.71 1.17 45.43
CA ASP A 112 15.26 0.53 46.67
C ASP A 112 15.69 -0.95 46.72
N ASP A 113 15.59 -1.68 45.61
CA ASP A 113 16.06 -3.07 45.51
C ASP A 113 17.57 -3.16 45.76
N ILE A 114 18.34 -2.27 45.15
CA ILE A 114 19.80 -2.19 45.32
C ILE A 114 20.16 -1.83 46.76
N SER A 115 19.48 -0.82 47.32
CA SER A 115 19.72 -0.38 48.70
C SER A 115 19.38 -1.46 49.72
N SER A 116 18.26 -2.16 49.53
CA SER A 116 17.83 -3.28 50.37
C SER A 116 18.86 -4.43 50.32
N PHE A 117 19.33 -4.79 49.12
CA PHE A 117 20.34 -5.82 48.94
C PHE A 117 21.68 -5.48 49.63
N LEU A 118 22.16 -4.24 49.45
CA LEU A 118 23.42 -3.79 50.08
C LEU A 118 23.29 -3.74 51.60
N ASN A 119 22.20 -3.19 52.14
CA ASN A 119 21.95 -3.15 53.58
C ASN A 119 21.89 -4.54 54.19
N LYS A 120 21.18 -5.47 53.53
CA LYS A 120 21.13 -6.87 53.96
C LYS A 120 22.53 -7.50 53.98
N THR A 121 23.33 -7.28 52.94
CA THR A 121 24.70 -7.82 52.83
C THR A 121 25.61 -7.29 53.94
N ILE A 122 25.52 -5.99 54.26
CA ILE A 122 26.27 -5.37 55.35
C ILE A 122 25.84 -5.97 56.70
N ASN A 123 24.54 -6.14 56.92
CA ASN A 123 24.00 -6.71 58.16
C ASN A 123 24.41 -8.18 58.33
N ASP A 124 24.33 -8.98 57.27
CA ASP A 124 24.75 -10.39 57.28
C ASP A 124 26.26 -10.52 57.57
N PHE A 125 27.09 -9.61 57.04
CA PHE A 125 28.51 -9.55 57.39
C PHE A 125 28.71 -9.19 58.86
N ASN A 126 28.10 -8.09 59.33
CA ASN A 126 28.27 -7.61 60.70
C ASN A 126 27.78 -8.65 61.72
N ALA A 127 26.71 -9.41 61.42
CA ALA A 127 26.20 -10.48 62.27
C ALA A 127 27.12 -11.72 62.32
N ASN A 128 27.83 -12.04 61.23
CA ASN A 128 28.75 -13.18 61.18
C ASN A 128 30.08 -12.95 61.92
N THR A 129 30.38 -11.72 62.36
CA THR A 129 31.59 -11.41 63.14
C THR A 129 31.52 -11.79 64.63
N ASP A 130 30.41 -12.39 65.08
CA ASP A 130 30.21 -12.82 66.46
C ASP A 130 30.71 -14.26 66.75
N SER A 131 31.40 -14.93 65.82
CA SER A 131 32.03 -16.24 66.07
C SER A 131 33.37 -16.13 66.81
N ASP A 132 33.51 -16.88 67.92
CA ASP A 132 34.68 -16.96 68.82
C ASP A 132 36.00 -17.33 68.11
N SER A 133 36.70 -16.32 67.57
CA SER A 133 38.10 -16.45 67.18
C SER A 133 38.87 -15.22 67.64
N ASP A 134 40.11 -15.42 68.10
CA ASP A 134 41.07 -14.41 68.60
C ASP A 134 41.55 -13.40 67.53
N VAL A 135 40.79 -13.25 66.45
CA VAL A 135 41.07 -12.32 65.35
C VAL A 135 40.32 -11.02 65.59
N ALA A 136 40.96 -9.88 65.28
CA ALA A 136 40.37 -8.56 65.43
C ALA A 136 38.97 -8.50 64.77
N LYS A 137 37.97 -8.08 65.55
CA LYS A 137 36.57 -7.99 65.13
C LYS A 137 36.34 -6.68 64.39
N TYR A 138 35.79 -6.76 63.20
CA TYR A 138 35.63 -5.62 62.31
C TYR A 138 34.15 -5.41 61.96
N VAL A 139 33.66 -4.20 62.13
CA VAL A 139 32.31 -3.80 61.69
C VAL A 139 32.45 -2.93 60.44
N ILE A 140 31.65 -3.20 59.40
CA ILE A 140 31.55 -2.32 58.24
C ILE A 140 30.71 -1.11 58.64
N ASN A 141 31.35 0.06 58.80
CA ASN A 141 30.67 1.32 59.14
C ASN A 141 30.15 2.06 57.90
N SER A 142 30.87 1.98 56.77
CA SER A 142 30.50 2.61 55.51
C SER A 142 30.98 1.77 54.33
N MET A 143 30.24 1.83 53.22
CA MET A 143 30.61 1.22 51.94
C MET A 143 30.26 2.19 50.82
N ASP A 144 31.27 2.66 50.11
CA ASP A 144 31.11 3.47 48.90
C ASP A 144 31.08 2.55 47.68
N VAL A 145 30.20 2.84 46.71
CA VAL A 145 30.09 2.05 45.47
C VAL A 145 30.10 2.99 44.28
N ASP A 146 31.17 2.93 43.49
CA ASP A 146 31.29 3.66 42.22
C ASP A 146 30.72 2.81 41.07
N LEU A 147 29.52 3.16 40.60
CA LEU A 147 28.87 2.50 39.47
C LEU A 147 29.07 3.31 38.19
N LYS A 148 29.63 2.68 37.16
CA LYS A 148 29.67 3.22 35.80
C LYS A 148 28.45 2.70 35.05
N VAL A 149 27.40 3.52 35.03
CA VAL A 149 26.12 3.21 34.37
C VAL A 149 25.90 4.15 33.18
N ARG A 150 25.25 3.65 32.13
CA ARG A 150 24.78 4.50 31.04
C ARG A 150 23.44 5.10 31.47
N VAL A 151 23.36 6.43 31.48
CA VAL A 151 22.14 7.16 31.81
C VAL A 151 21.42 7.46 30.51
N LEU A 152 20.22 6.90 30.33
CA LEU A 152 19.29 7.33 29.30
C LEU A 152 18.22 8.20 29.96
N GLU A 153 17.96 9.33 29.33
CA GLU A 153 16.82 10.18 29.66
C GLU A 153 15.60 9.58 28.95
N ASP A 154 14.66 9.05 29.73
CA ASP A 154 13.38 8.60 29.21
C ASP A 154 12.35 9.69 29.49
N CYS A 155 11.76 10.20 28.41
CA CYS A 155 10.70 11.18 28.48
C CYS A 155 9.38 10.41 28.43
N ASP A 156 8.83 10.10 29.60
CA ASP A 156 7.44 9.66 29.66
C ASP A 156 6.55 10.78 29.08
N GLY A 157 5.49 10.41 28.37
CA GLY A 157 4.58 11.34 27.68
C GLY A 157 3.91 12.41 28.57
N ASP A 158 4.15 12.36 29.88
CA ASP A 158 3.68 13.30 30.91
C ASP A 158 4.72 14.40 31.25
N GLY A 159 5.84 14.48 30.50
CA GLY A 159 6.86 15.53 30.65
C GLY A 159 7.77 15.38 31.87
N LYS A 160 7.70 14.23 32.57
CA LYS A 160 8.55 13.89 33.70
C LYS A 160 9.77 13.11 33.18
N THR A 161 10.96 13.68 33.28
CA THR A 161 12.20 13.01 32.91
C THR A 161 12.55 11.97 33.97
N THR A 162 12.52 10.70 33.57
CA THR A 162 13.02 9.60 34.41
C THR A 162 14.35 9.12 33.85
N PHE A 163 15.35 8.98 34.73
CA PHE A 163 16.67 8.49 34.34
C PHE A 163 16.69 6.97 34.45
N LYS A 164 16.85 6.28 33.32
CA LYS A 164 17.05 4.83 33.29
C LYS A 164 18.54 4.53 33.28
N PHE A 165 18.98 3.78 34.29
CA PHE A 165 20.34 3.28 34.39
C PHE A 165 20.44 1.93 33.69
N LEU A 166 21.22 1.86 32.61
CA LEU A 166 21.46 0.62 31.87
C LEU A 166 22.87 0.10 32.12
N ALA A 167 22.98 -1.23 32.25
CA ALA A 167 24.26 -1.91 32.24
C ALA A 167 24.92 -1.79 30.84
N PRO A 168 26.26 -1.60 30.77
CA PRO A 168 26.99 -1.63 29.50
C PRO A 168 26.80 -2.97 28.78
N ARG A 169 26.59 -2.94 27.46
CA ARG A 169 26.48 -4.16 26.64
C ARG A 169 27.82 -4.90 26.61
N ILE A 170 27.79 -6.23 26.78
CA ILE A 170 28.97 -7.10 26.83
C ILE A 170 29.84 -6.98 25.55
N SER A 171 29.25 -6.62 24.41
CA SER A 171 29.97 -6.39 23.15
C SER A 171 30.80 -5.10 23.11
N GLU A 172 30.63 -4.20 24.08
CA GLU A 172 31.29 -2.88 24.14
C GLU A 172 32.28 -2.81 25.32
N THR A 173 32.57 -3.92 26.01
CA THR A 173 33.42 -3.94 27.21
C THR A 173 34.89 -3.79 26.86
N SER A 174 35.38 -2.56 26.76
CA SER A 174 36.79 -2.25 27.07
C SER A 174 37.01 -2.35 28.59
N GLU A 175 38.24 -2.56 29.07
CA GLU A 175 38.57 -2.57 30.51
C GLU A 175 38.09 -1.29 31.25
N GLU A 176 37.98 -0.18 30.54
CA GLU A 176 37.49 1.10 31.08
C GLU A 176 35.97 1.17 31.27
N SER A 177 35.22 0.24 30.66
CA SER A 177 33.75 0.22 30.61
C SER A 177 33.09 -0.60 31.72
N LEU A 178 33.87 -1.25 32.57
CA LEU A 178 33.35 -2.03 33.70
C LEU A 178 33.12 -1.12 34.92
N SER A 179 31.96 -1.28 35.57
CA SER A 179 31.72 -0.67 36.89
C SER A 179 32.76 -1.20 37.88
N SER A 180 33.52 -0.31 38.49
CA SER A 180 34.54 -0.66 39.49
C SER A 180 33.96 -0.46 40.89
N ILE A 181 33.58 -1.54 41.55
CA ILE A 181 33.12 -1.48 42.94
C ILE A 181 34.33 -1.26 43.84
N LYS A 182 34.51 -0.03 44.34
CA LYS A 182 35.58 0.32 45.28
C LYS A 182 35.07 0.26 46.72
N ILE A 183 35.20 -0.90 47.36
CA ILE A 183 34.73 -1.10 48.73
C ILE A 183 35.75 -0.51 49.73
N SER A 184 35.47 0.69 50.22
CA SER A 184 36.24 1.30 51.33
C SER A 184 35.68 0.82 52.66
N ILE A 185 36.24 -0.25 53.22
CA ILE A 185 35.80 -0.78 54.52
C ILE A 185 36.48 0.01 55.64
N GLN A 186 35.75 0.89 56.30
CA GLN A 186 36.17 1.44 57.60
C GLN A 186 35.82 0.44 58.68
N ALA A 187 36.80 -0.38 59.00
CA ALA A 187 36.70 -1.46 59.95
C ALA A 187 37.12 -0.95 61.33
N VAL A 188 36.16 -0.71 62.22
CA VAL A 188 36.46 -0.31 63.60
C VAL A 188 36.62 -1.58 64.44
N PRO A 189 37.71 -1.73 65.23
CA PRO A 189 37.83 -2.81 66.19
C PRO A 189 36.66 -2.71 67.18
N LYS A 190 35.93 -3.81 67.34
CA LYS A 190 34.88 -3.93 68.37
C LYS A 190 35.50 -3.87 69.77
#